data_AF-A0A9Q0JAQ0-F1
#
_entry.id   AF-A0A9Q0JAQ0-F1
#
_cell.length_a   1.000
_cell.length_b   1.000
_cell.length_c   1.000
_cell.angle_alpha   90.00
_cell.angle_beta   90.00
_cell.angle_gamma   90.00
#
_symmetry.space_group_name_H-M   'P 1'
#
loop_
_entity.id
_entity.type
_entity.pdbx_description
1 polymer ?
#
loop_
_entity_poly.entity_id
_entity_poly.type
_entity_poly.pdbx_seq_one_letter_code
_entity_poly.pdbx_strand_id
1 'polypeptide(L)'
;MDLMIAAFGLKYLPASDILKAFDDAIHDNVDVITMSLAGRSQRSYFEDPFSVGSFHAYENGILVVAFAGNNGLLGGATVPWVIKVAAVGQEFLTTTQLGNGDV
;
A
#
# COMPACT_ATOMS: atom_id res chain seq x y z
N MET A 1 3.11 0.45 -20.60
CA MET A 1 2.44 0.60 -19.31
C MET A 1 2.93 -0.54 -18.43
N ASP A 2 4.18 -0.46 -17.99
CA ASP A 2 4.71 -1.45 -17.05
C ASP A 2 4.25 -1.06 -15.66
N LEU A 3 3.35 -1.87 -15.10
CA LEU A 3 2.83 -1.71 -13.76
C LEU A 3 3.70 -2.55 -12.83
N MET A 4 4.56 -1.91 -12.03
CA MET A 4 5.25 -2.62 -10.96
C MET A 4 4.25 -2.86 -9.81
N ILE A 5 3.82 -4.11 -9.68
CA ILE A 5 3.08 -4.60 -8.51
C ILE A 5 4.11 -5.09 -7.49
N ALA A 6 4.49 -4.24 -6.53
CA ALA A 6 5.20 -4.70 -5.35
C ALA A 6 4.20 -5.34 -4.38
N ALA A 7 3.92 -6.63 -4.60
CA ALA A 7 3.21 -7.47 -3.65
C ALA A 7 3.92 -8.82 -3.56
N PHE A 8 4.73 -9.03 -2.51
CA PHE A 8 5.05 -10.39 -2.09
C PHE A 8 5.08 -10.55 -0.57
N GLY A 9 4.20 -11.45 -0.12
CA GLY A 9 4.45 -12.48 0.88
C GLY A 9 5.15 -12.11 2.19
N LEU A 10 4.42 -12.33 3.27
CA LEU A 10 4.85 -12.38 4.67
C LEU A 10 4.81 -11.06 5.41
N LYS A 11 4.39 -11.17 6.67
CA LYS A 11 4.04 -10.14 7.63
C LYS A 11 5.14 -9.09 7.90
N TYR A 12 6.32 -9.20 7.28
CA TYR A 12 7.51 -8.38 7.46
C TYR A 12 8.34 -8.30 6.17
N LEU A 13 8.24 -7.19 5.43
CA LEU A 13 9.23 -6.83 4.41
C LEU A 13 10.33 -5.99 5.09
N PRO A 14 11.62 -6.32 4.92
CA PRO A 14 12.70 -5.49 5.45
C PRO A 14 12.76 -4.15 4.71
N ALA A 15 13.24 -3.11 5.40
CA ALA A 15 13.39 -1.77 4.84
C ALA A 15 14.20 -1.75 3.52
N SER A 16 15.21 -2.62 3.43
CA SER A 16 16.05 -2.78 2.25
C SER A 16 15.26 -3.15 1.00
N ASP A 17 14.29 -4.06 1.12
CA ASP A 17 13.56 -4.59 -0.03
C ASP A 17 12.56 -3.56 -0.56
N ILE A 18 11.98 -2.76 0.34
CA ILE A 18 11.12 -1.63 -0.03
C ILE A 18 11.92 -0.60 -0.82
N LEU A 19 13.10 -0.22 -0.32
CA LEU A 19 13.95 0.77 -0.99
C LEU A 19 14.49 0.24 -2.32
N LYS A 20 14.89 -1.04 -2.37
CA LYS A 20 15.33 -1.70 -3.61
C LYS A 20 14.22 -1.69 -4.66
N ALA A 21 12.98 -1.96 -4.27
CA ALA A 21 11.85 -1.93 -5.19
C ALA A 21 11.58 -0.52 -5.75
N PHE A 22 11.72 0.53 -4.94
CA PHE A 22 11.63 1.91 -5.45
C PHE A 22 12.79 2.27 -6.37
N ASP A 23 14.02 1.88 -6.02
CA ASP A 23 15.22 2.12 -6.82
C ASP A 23 15.10 1.46 -8.21
N ASP A 24 14.66 0.20 -8.24
CA ASP A 24 14.40 -0.53 -9.48
C ASP A 24 13.28 0.13 -10.30
N ALA A 25 12.17 0.52 -9.68
CA ALA A 25 11.07 1.17 -10.38
C ALA A 25 11.48 2.53 -11.00
N ILE A 26 12.30 3.30 -10.28
CA ILE A 26 12.83 4.58 -10.77
C ILE A 26 13.81 4.34 -11.92
N HIS A 27 14.72 3.38 -11.76
CA HIS A 27 15.69 3.02 -12.80
C HIS A 27 15.00 2.52 -14.08
N ASP A 28 13.94 1.73 -13.92
CA ASP A 28 13.13 1.21 -15.04
C ASP A 28 12.20 2.28 -15.63
N ASN A 29 12.15 3.48 -15.04
CA ASN A 29 11.39 4.65 -15.49
C ASN A 29 9.91 4.31 -15.71
N VAL A 30 9.30 3.67 -14.72
CA VAL A 30 7.87 3.30 -14.75
C VAL A 30 6.98 4.54 -14.70
N ASP A 31 5.75 4.43 -15.23
CA ASP A 31 4.78 5.53 -15.21
C ASP A 31 4.14 5.72 -13.82
N VAL A 32 3.82 4.60 -13.14
CA VAL A 32 3.08 4.57 -11.87
C VAL A 32 3.55 3.38 -11.03
N ILE A 33 3.70 3.60 -9.73
CA ILE A 33 3.94 2.53 -8.74
C ILE A 33 2.65 2.29 -7.96
N THR A 34 2.10 1.09 -8.05
CA THR A 34 0.98 0.65 -7.20
C THR A 34 1.49 -0.28 -6.13
N MET A 35 1.26 0.08 -4.87
CA MET A 35 1.81 -0.68 -3.76
C MET A 35 0.76 -0.99 -2.70
N SER A 36 0.49 -2.28 -2.50
CA SER A 36 -0.35 -2.78 -1.40
C SER A 36 0.46 -2.93 -0.10
N LEU A 37 1.39 -2.01 0.12
CA LEU A 37 2.20 -1.82 1.33
C LEU A 37 2.10 -0.34 1.73
N ALA A 38 2.12 -0.05 3.02
CA ALA A 38 2.20 1.30 3.57
C ALA A 38 3.05 1.29 4.83
N GLY A 39 3.70 2.43 5.13
CA GLY A 39 4.43 2.64 6.38
C GLY A 39 3.57 2.31 7.60
N ARG A 40 4.13 1.53 8.53
CA ARG A 40 3.43 1.01 9.71
C ARG A 40 3.41 1.97 10.89
N SER A 41 4.27 2.98 10.89
CA SER A 41 4.49 3.84 12.04
C SER A 41 4.30 5.31 11.69
N GLN A 42 3.73 6.08 12.61
CA GLN A 42 3.78 7.55 12.66
C GLN A 42 5.20 8.07 12.96
N ARG A 43 6.25 7.38 12.50
CA ARG A 43 7.61 7.89 12.56
C ARG A 43 7.74 9.06 11.59
N SER A 44 8.80 9.85 11.80
CA SER A 44 9.19 10.89 10.86
C SER A 44 9.29 10.34 9.43
N TYR A 45 8.89 11.14 8.43
CA TYR A 45 9.00 10.76 7.01
C TYR A 45 10.42 10.34 6.60
N PHE A 46 11.43 10.84 7.32
CA PHE A 46 12.85 10.56 7.05
C PHE A 46 13.32 9.19 7.54
N GLU A 47 12.54 8.52 8.41
CA GLU A 47 12.91 7.22 9.00
C GLU A 47 12.06 6.05 8.46
N ASP A 48 10.96 6.37 7.76
CA ASP A 48 10.08 5.38 7.17
C ASP A 48 10.54 5.06 5.73
N PRO A 49 10.98 3.81 5.44
CA PRO A 49 11.49 3.44 4.12
C PRO A 49 10.48 3.66 3.00
N PHE A 50 9.18 3.50 3.31
CA PHE A 50 8.11 3.79 2.37
C PHE A 50 8.05 5.28 2.03
N SER A 51 8.08 6.15 3.04
CA SER A 51 8.07 7.61 2.88
C SER A 51 9.28 8.09 2.09
N VAL A 52 10.48 7.60 2.43
CA VAL A 52 11.71 7.93 1.69
C VAL A 52 11.62 7.46 0.23
N GLY A 53 11.39 6.17 -0.02
CA GLY A 53 11.35 5.64 -1.39
C GLY A 53 10.27 6.29 -2.26
N SER A 54 9.08 6.55 -1.70
CA SER A 54 8.01 7.25 -2.42
C SER A 54 8.31 8.72 -2.70
N PHE A 55 9.10 9.39 -1.86
CA PHE A 55 9.53 10.76 -2.11
C PHE A 55 10.51 10.82 -3.29
N HIS A 56 11.47 9.90 -3.34
CA HIS A 56 12.39 9.80 -4.49
C HIS A 56 11.66 9.47 -5.80
N ALA A 57 10.64 8.61 -5.77
CA ALA A 57 9.79 8.36 -6.93
C ALA A 57 9.04 9.64 -7.37
N TYR A 58 8.48 10.39 -6.41
CA TYR A 58 7.81 11.67 -6.66
C TYR A 58 8.75 12.71 -7.29
N GLU A 59 10.01 12.82 -6.82
CA GLU A 59 11.02 13.72 -7.40
C GLU A 59 11.38 13.35 -8.85
N ASN A 60 11.26 12.07 -9.21
CA ASN A 60 11.44 11.57 -10.58
C ASN A 60 10.14 11.63 -11.42
N GLY A 61 9.07 12.25 -10.92
CA GLY A 61 7.81 12.39 -11.64
C GLY A 61 6.95 11.13 -11.69
N ILE A 62 7.24 10.13 -10.86
CA ILE A 62 6.53 8.84 -10.82
C ILE A 62 5.45 8.90 -9.75
N LEU A 63 4.19 8.67 -10.14
CA LEU A 63 3.06 8.67 -9.20
C LEU A 63 3.05 7.38 -8.37
N VAL A 64 2.90 7.53 -7.05
CA VAL A 64 2.75 6.39 -6.13
C VAL A 64 1.33 6.32 -5.60
N VAL A 65 0.71 5.14 -5.72
CA VAL A 65 -0.62 4.83 -5.19
C VAL A 65 -0.51 3.70 -4.18
N ALA A 66 -1.03 3.91 -2.98
CA ALA A 66 -0.99 2.92 -1.90
C ALA A 66 -2.30 2.86 -1.12
N PHE A 67 -2.58 1.72 -0.49
CA PHE A 67 -3.74 1.57 0.39
C PHE A 67 -3.59 2.40 1.68
N ALA A 68 -4.72 2.81 2.26
CA ALA A 68 -4.77 3.61 3.49
C ALA A 68 -4.47 2.80 4.78
N GLY A 69 -4.49 1.48 4.71
CA GLY A 69 -4.41 0.59 5.87
C GLY A 69 -5.78 0.01 6.26
N ASN A 70 -5.75 -1.12 6.98
CA ASN A 70 -6.96 -1.82 7.45
C ASN A 70 -7.18 -1.66 8.97
N ASN A 71 -6.55 -0.66 9.60
CA ASN A 71 -6.57 -0.44 11.04
C ASN A 71 -7.75 0.44 11.52
N GLY A 72 -8.74 0.69 10.65
CA GLY A 72 -9.88 1.55 10.96
C GLY A 72 -9.51 3.02 11.17
N LEU A 73 -10.18 3.68 12.12
CA LEU A 73 -10.03 5.12 12.41
C LEU A 73 -8.64 5.53 12.93
N LEU A 74 -7.80 4.56 13.30
CA LEU A 74 -6.39 4.76 13.64
C LEU A 74 -5.55 4.88 12.35
N GLY A 75 -5.94 5.83 11.50
CA GLY A 75 -5.36 6.03 10.17
C GLY A 75 -3.83 6.00 10.19
N GLY A 76 -3.25 5.28 9.22
CA GLY A 76 -1.80 5.25 9.02
C GLY A 76 -1.26 6.66 8.72
N ALA A 77 0.04 6.87 8.95
CA ALA A 77 0.68 8.14 8.69
C ALA A 77 0.44 8.60 7.24
N THR A 78 -0.02 9.84 7.08
CA THR A 78 -0.26 10.44 5.77
C THR A 78 1.06 10.94 5.20
N VAL A 79 1.44 10.44 4.04
CA VAL A 79 2.53 10.98 3.22
C VAL A 79 1.93 11.90 2.15
N PRO A 80 2.27 13.20 2.13
CA PRO A 80 1.60 14.17 1.23
C PRO A 80 1.75 13.90 -0.27
N TRP A 81 2.83 13.25 -0.68
CA TRP A 81 3.16 12.97 -2.09
C TRP A 81 2.62 11.62 -2.61
N VAL A 82 1.83 10.90 -1.82
CA VAL A 82 1.28 9.58 -2.19
C VAL A 82 -0.24 9.62 -2.17
N ILE A 83 -0.87 9.03 -3.18
CA ILE A 83 -2.33 8.82 -3.17
C ILE A 83 -2.64 7.64 -2.24
N LYS A 84 -3.37 7.93 -1.16
CA LYS A 84 -3.89 6.92 -0.24
C LYS A 84 -5.32 6.53 -0.61
N VAL A 85 -5.52 5.25 -0.88
CA VAL A 85 -6.80 4.69 -1.33
C VAL A 85 -7.51 4.00 -0.17
N ALA A 86 -8.73 4.45 0.15
CA ALA A 86 -9.62 3.79 1.09
C ALA A 86 -10.36 2.61 0.43
N ALA A 87 -10.78 1.64 1.24
CA ALA A 87 -11.57 0.52 0.76
C ALA A 87 -13.07 0.83 0.91
N VAL A 88 -13.84 0.47 -0.12
CA VAL A 88 -15.30 0.38 -0.07
C VAL A 88 -15.69 -1.02 -0.53
N GLY A 89 -16.60 -1.66 0.20
CA GLY A 89 -17.02 -3.03 -0.05
C GLY A 89 -18.46 -3.12 -0.56
N GLN A 90 -18.74 -4.17 -1.34
CA GLN A 90 -20.09 -4.63 -1.61
C GLN A 90 -20.43 -5.77 -0.65
N GLU A 91 -21.69 -5.87 -0.23
CA GLU A 91 -22.16 -7.00 0.57
C GLU A 91 -22.55 -8.20 -0.32
N PHE A 92 -22.04 -9.38 0.03
CA PHE A 92 -22.42 -10.65 -0.60
C PHE A 92 -23.09 -11.53 0.46
N LEU A 93 -24.41 -11.70 0.33
CA LEU A 93 -25.21 -12.43 1.30
C LEU A 93 -25.25 -13.93 0.96
N THR A 94 -25.06 -14.77 1.97
CA THR A 94 -25.26 -16.23 1.87
C THR A 94 -26.30 -16.63 2.90
N THR A 95 -27.42 -17.18 2.43
CA THR A 95 -28.48 -17.69 3.30
C THR A 95 -28.14 -19.09 3.78
N THR A 96 -28.25 -19.34 5.08
CA THR A 96 -28.01 -20.66 5.70
C THR A 96 -29.21 -21.06 6.53
N GLN A 97 -29.72 -22.28 6.31
CA GLN A 97 -30.79 -22.86 7.12
C GLN A 97 -30.17 -23.72 8.23
N LEU A 98 -30.61 -23.51 9.47
CA LEU A 98 -30.21 -24.28 10.65
C LEU A 98 -30.96 -25.62 10.71
N GLY A 99 -30.44 -26.59 11.47
CA GLY A 99 -31.01 -27.93 11.57
C GLY A 99 -32.42 -28.00 12.21
N ASN A 100 -32.86 -26.92 12.86
CA ASN A 100 -34.21 -26.75 13.38
C ASN A 100 -35.17 -26.07 12.39
N GLY A 101 -34.72 -25.74 11.18
CA GLY A 101 -35.53 -25.15 10.11
C GLY A 101 -35.46 -23.61 10.03
N ASP A 102 -34.83 -22.95 10.99
CA ASP A 102 -34.66 -21.48 10.98
C ASP A 102 -33.71 -21.05 9.85
N VAL A 103 -34.02 -19.91 9.23
CA VAL A 103 -33.25 -19.28 8.14
C VAL A 103 -32.74 -17.91 8.58
#